data_AF-A0A945FVQ9-F1
#
_entry.id   AF-A0A945FVQ9-F1
#
_cell.length_a   1.000
_cell.length_b   1.000
_cell.length_c   1.000
_cell.angle_alpha   90.00
_cell.angle_beta   90.00
_cell.angle_gamma   90.00
#
_symmetry.space_group_name_H-M   'P 1'
#
loop_
_entity.id
_entity.type
_entity.pdbx_description
1 polymer ?
#
loop_
_entity_poly.entity_id
_entity_poly.type
_entity_poly.pdbx_seq_one_letter_code
_entity_poly.pdbx_strand_id
1 'polypeptide(L)' 'MELTNRTILITGGASGIGFALAKQLVANGNKVIVCGRS' A
#
# COMPACT_ATOMS: atom_id res chain seq x y z
N MET A 1 -4.59 -14.76 -6.20
CA MET A 1 -4.97 -13.50 -6.88
C MET A 1 -3.67 -12.80 -7.23
N GLU A 2 -3.53 -12.28 -8.44
CA GLU A 2 -2.29 -11.63 -8.88
C GLU A 2 -2.25 -10.16 -8.42
N LEU A 3 -1.32 -9.84 -7.52
CA LEU A 3 -1.14 -8.53 -6.89
C LEU A 3 0.15 -7.83 -7.34
N THR A 4 0.52 -7.96 -8.61
CA THR A 4 1.67 -7.31 -9.22
C THR A 4 1.21 -6.36 -10.33
N ASN A 5 1.94 -5.26 -10.54
CA ASN A 5 1.65 -4.24 -11.55
C ASN A 5 0.22 -3.66 -11.48
N ARG A 6 -0.31 -3.50 -10.26
CA ARG A 6 -1.64 -2.90 -9.99
C ARG A 6 -1.50 -1.51 -9.36
N THR A 7 -2.60 -0.77 -9.38
CA THR A 7 -2.79 0.41 -8.51
C THR A 7 -3.64 0.02 -7.32
N ILE A 8 -3.15 0.23 -6.09
CA ILE A 8 -3.79 -0.22 -4.84
C ILE A 8 -4.00 0.97 -3.91
N LEU A 9 -5.21 1.13 -3.37
CA LEU A 9 -5.54 2.13 -2.35
C LEU A 9 -5.53 1.48 -0.96
N ILE A 10 -4.79 2.05 -0.02
CA ILE A 10 -4.73 1.61 1.38
C ILE A 10 -5.22 2.75 2.28
N THR A 11 -6.30 2.51 3.03
CA THR A 11 -6.73 3.39 4.12
C THR A 11 -6.03 3.01 5.43
N GLY A 12 -5.73 3.99 6.29
CA GLY A 12 -4.90 3.76 7.46
C GLY A 12 -3.45 3.38 7.13
N GLY A 13 -2.98 3.66 5.91
CA GLY A 13 -1.65 3.24 5.44
C GLY A 13 -0.49 4.12 5.91
N ALA A 14 -0.77 5.17 6.68
CA ALA A 14 0.24 6.16 7.09
C ALA A 14 1.18 5.67 8.21
N SER A 15 0.80 4.63 8.96
CA SER A 15 1.62 4.05 10.03
C SER A 15 1.28 2.57 10.27
N GLY A 16 2.02 1.94 11.20
CA GLY A 16 1.75 0.57 11.65
C GLY A 16 1.68 -0.46 10.53
N ILE A 17 0.66 -1.33 10.62
CA ILE A 17 0.46 -2.45 9.67
C ILE A 17 0.19 -1.93 8.26
N GLY A 18 -0.64 -0.90 8.11
CA GLY A 18 -0.98 -0.34 6.81
C GLY A 18 0.26 0.19 6.07
N PHE A 19 1.20 0.81 6.80
CA PHE A 19 2.45 1.27 6.22
C PHE A 19 3.40 0.13 5.84
N ALA A 20 3.52 -0.89 6.69
CA ALA A 20 4.31 -2.08 6.38
C ALA A 20 3.78 -2.80 5.13
N LEU A 21 2.45 -2.94 5.01
CA LEU A 21 1.80 -3.49 3.84
C LEU A 21 2.06 -2.65 2.58
N ALA A 22 1.94 -1.32 2.69
CA ALA A 22 2.22 -0.41 1.58
C ALA A 22 3.64 -0.61 1.03
N LYS A 23 4.64 -0.73 1.93
CA LYS A 23 6.04 -0.98 1.54
C LYS A 23 6.20 -2.29 0.77
N GLN A 24 5.60 -3.37 1.25
CA GLN A 24 5.67 -4.68 0.58
C GLN A 24 5.00 -4.64 -0.80
N LEU A 25 3.84 -3.99 -0.92
CA LEU A 25 3.13 -3.88 -2.19
C LEU A 25 3.88 -3.02 -3.21
N VAL A 26 4.55 -1.94 -2.78
CA VAL A 26 5.45 -1.16 -3.64
C VAL A 26 6.64 -2.01 -4.09
N ALA A 27 7.26 -2.76 -3.18
CA ALA A 27 8.37 -3.67 -3.53
C ALA A 27 7.97 -4.73 -4.56
N ASN A 28 6.71 -5.16 -4.54
CA ASN A 28 6.12 -6.07 -5.52
C ASN A 28 5.73 -5.39 -6.86
N GLY A 29 6.19 -4.14 -7.10
CA GLY A 29 6.00 -3.43 -8.36
C GLY A 29 4.61 -2.81 -8.53
N ASN A 30 3.89 -2.55 -7.44
CA ASN A 30 2.59 -1.88 -7.50
C ASN A 30 2.72 -0.38 -7.28
N LYS A 31 1.80 0.37 -7.89
CA LYS A 31 1.54 1.77 -7.52
C LYS A 31 0.62 1.79 -6.31
N VAL A 32 1.09 2.26 -5.16
CA VAL A 32 0.30 2.27 -3.92
C VAL A 32 -0.06 3.70 -3.55
N ILE A 33 -1.35 3.94 -3.29
CA ILE A 33 -1.91 5.20 -2.79
C ILE A 33 -2.29 4.98 -1.33
N VAL A 34 -1.84 5.86 -0.45
CA VAL A 34 -2.06 5.75 1.00
C VAL A 34 -2.93 6.90 1.50
N CYS A 35 -3.95 6.58 2.28
CA CYS A 35 -4.74 7.53 3.05
C CYS A 35 -4.46 7.38 4.55
N GLY A 36 -4.19 8.51 5.21
CA GLY A 36 -4.05 8.63 6.65
C GLY A 36 -4.92 9.75 7.20
N ARG A 37 -5.04 9.81 8.53
CA ARG A 37 -5.63 10.96 9.23
C ARG A 37 -4.48 11.88 9.66
N SER A 38 -4.73 13.19 9.69
CA SER A 38 -3.87 14.17 10.36
C SER A 38 -3.83 13.94 11.87
#